data_AF-A0A397BIV8-F1
#
_entry.id   AF-A0A397BIV8-F1
#
_cell.length_a   1.000
_cell.length_b   1.000
_cell.length_c   1.000
_cell.angle_alpha   90.00
_cell.angle_beta   90.00
_cell.angle_gamma   90.00
#
_symmetry.space_group_name_H-M   'P 1'
#
loop_
_entity.id
_entity.type
_entity.pdbx_description
1 polymer ?
#
loop_
_entity_poly.entity_id
_entity_poly.type
_entity_poly.pdbx_seq_one_letter_code
_entity_poly.pdbx_strand_id
1 'polypeptide(L)'
;MESLVDSIPLILNTPAVKYVGVNLYVDDKGTAKNLPVNLRASAIAQACGKMLEVRGDAFIARLFDNDDAFVRLDFTLSEINADAEWIKIAQRQSSGNSQSASSAAASGRQCASPSCSSKGVHRCSRCQAEYYCSQVCQKSHWRVHKLTCVKK
;
A
#
# COMPACT_ATOMS: atom_id res chain seq x y z
N MET A 1 12.36 -23.39 -0.92
CA MET A 1 11.31 -22.88 -1.82
C MET A 1 10.29 -22.17 -0.95
N GLU A 2 10.49 -20.87 -0.77
CA GLU A 2 9.71 -20.01 0.13
C GLU A 2 8.21 -20.11 -0.21
N SER A 3 7.34 -20.28 0.78
CA SER A 3 5.89 -20.15 0.56
C SER A 3 5.60 -18.67 0.34
N LEU A 4 5.13 -18.29 -0.85
CA LEU A 4 4.76 -16.91 -1.11
C LEU A 4 3.30 -16.76 -0.71
N VAL A 5 3.06 -16.18 0.46
CA VAL A 5 1.72 -15.76 0.83
C VAL A 5 1.44 -14.46 0.11
N ASP A 6 0.44 -14.46 -0.78
CA ASP A 6 -0.03 -13.26 -1.45
C ASP A 6 -0.91 -12.44 -0.50
N SER A 7 -0.51 -11.19 -0.27
CA SER A 7 -1.27 -10.22 0.54
C SER A 7 -2.08 -9.31 -0.37
N ILE A 8 -3.39 -9.48 -0.34
CA ILE A 8 -4.34 -8.80 -1.21
C ILE A 8 -5.12 -7.77 -0.37
N PRO A 9 -4.87 -6.46 -0.54
CA PRO A 9 -5.59 -5.45 0.22
C PRO A 9 -7.03 -5.34 -0.26
N LEU A 10 -7.97 -5.62 0.65
CA LEU A 10 -9.40 -5.39 0.45
C LEU A 10 -9.73 -3.93 0.78
N ILE A 11 -9.18 -3.40 1.88
CA ILE A 11 -9.19 -1.97 2.21
C ILE A 11 -7.75 -1.49 2.41
N LEU A 12 -7.39 -0.40 1.74
CA LEU A 12 -6.15 0.32 1.97
C LEU A 12 -6.24 1.19 3.23
N ASN A 13 -5.25 1.08 4.11
CA ASN A 13 -5.07 1.82 5.37
C ASN A 13 -4.73 3.30 5.15
N THR A 14 -5.64 4.02 4.50
CA THR A 14 -5.48 5.46 4.22
C THR A 14 -5.94 6.33 5.40
N PRO A 15 -5.54 7.62 5.48
CA PRO A 15 -6.06 8.55 6.49
C PRO A 15 -7.60 8.65 6.49
N ALA A 16 -8.24 8.50 5.33
CA ALA A 16 -9.70 8.55 5.19
C ALA A 16 -10.43 7.42 5.93
N VAL A 17 -9.76 6.28 6.13
CA VAL A 17 -10.28 5.14 6.90
C VAL A 17 -9.60 5.02 8.26
N LYS A 18 -9.05 6.13 8.77
CA LYS A 18 -8.33 6.19 10.04
C LYS A 18 -7.21 5.16 10.12
N TYR A 19 -6.53 4.92 9.01
CA TYR A 19 -5.42 3.95 8.91
C TYR A 19 -5.82 2.49 9.24
N VAL A 20 -7.12 2.16 9.20
CA VAL A 20 -7.60 0.79 9.35
C VAL A 20 -7.70 0.12 7.98
N GLY A 21 -6.91 -0.93 7.79
CA GLY A 21 -6.90 -1.78 6.60
C GLY A 21 -7.51 -3.16 6.86
N VAL A 22 -7.93 -3.81 5.78
CA VAL A 22 -8.34 -5.22 5.78
C VAL A 22 -7.63 -5.92 4.65
N ASN A 23 -6.88 -6.98 4.97
CA ASN A 23 -6.10 -7.75 4.00
C ASN A 23 -6.60 -9.19 3.94
N LEU A 24 -6.61 -9.73 2.72
CA LEU A 24 -6.82 -11.13 2.42
C LEU A 24 -5.47 -11.77 2.08
N TYR A 25 -5.06 -12.77 2.85
CA TYR A 25 -3.85 -13.54 2.65
C TYR A 25 -4.20 -14.87 2.00
N VAL A 26 -3.61 -15.14 0.84
CA VAL A 26 -3.85 -16.36 0.06
C VAL A 26 -2.52 -17.10 -0.13
N ASP A 27 -2.53 -18.42 0.01
CA ASP A 27 -1.36 -19.24 -0.31
C ASP A 27 -1.23 -19.39 -1.84
N ASP A 28 -0.14 -18.89 -2.43
CA ASP A 28 0.15 -19.00 -3.87
C ASP A 28 0.20 -20.45 -4.36
N LYS A 29 0.50 -21.39 -3.45
CA LYS A 29 0.51 -22.81 -3.75
C LYS A 29 -0.88 -23.36 -4.04
N GLY A 30 -1.96 -22.67 -3.68
CA GLY A 30 -3.31 -23.10 -4.02
C GLY A 30 -3.52 -23.20 -5.53
N THR A 31 -3.02 -22.21 -6.28
CA THR A 31 -3.04 -22.21 -7.75
C THR A 31 -2.04 -23.23 -8.30
N ALA A 32 -0.80 -23.24 -7.79
CA ALA A 32 0.24 -24.14 -8.28
C ALA A 32 -0.08 -25.64 -8.05
N LYS A 33 -0.79 -25.96 -6.97
CA LYS A 33 -1.23 -27.33 -6.64
C LYS A 33 -2.62 -27.67 -7.17
N ASN A 34 -3.24 -26.76 -7.93
CA ASN A 34 -4.59 -26.91 -8.46
C ASN A 34 -5.64 -27.29 -7.39
N LEU A 35 -5.54 -26.69 -6.20
CA LEU A 35 -6.49 -26.94 -5.11
C LEU A 35 -7.89 -26.47 -5.48
N PRO A 36 -8.95 -26.96 -4.80
CA PRO A 36 -10.31 -26.50 -5.04
C PRO A 36 -10.48 -24.98 -4.84
N VAL A 37 -11.41 -24.39 -5.59
CA VAL A 37 -11.78 -22.98 -5.44
C VAL A 37 -12.43 -22.76 -4.08
N ASN A 38 -11.93 -21.78 -3.34
CA ASN A 38 -12.53 -21.31 -2.11
C ASN A 38 -13.61 -20.27 -2.45
N LEU A 39 -14.84 -20.76 -2.60
CA LEU A 39 -15.99 -19.92 -2.95
C LEU A 39 -16.22 -18.80 -1.93
N ARG A 40 -15.98 -19.05 -0.64
CA ARG A 40 -16.17 -18.05 0.42
C ARG A 40 -15.19 -16.91 0.29
N ALA A 41 -13.90 -17.20 0.19
CA ALA A 41 -12.86 -16.18 0.04
C ALA A 41 -13.00 -15.42 -1.29
N SER A 42 -13.32 -16.12 -2.38
CA SER A 42 -13.55 -15.51 -3.68
C SER A 42 -14.76 -14.58 -3.66
N ALA A 43 -15.87 -14.98 -3.02
CA ALA A 43 -17.05 -14.13 -2.87
C ALA A 43 -16.76 -12.86 -2.04
N ILE A 44 -15.96 -12.96 -0.98
CA ILE A 44 -15.55 -11.79 -0.19
C ILE A 44 -14.70 -10.82 -1.04
N ALA A 45 -13.74 -11.34 -1.80
CA ALA A 45 -12.91 -10.52 -2.69
C ALA A 45 -13.78 -9.82 -3.76
N GLN A 46 -14.70 -10.54 -4.38
CA GLN A 46 -15.64 -10.00 -5.36
C GLN A 46 -16.56 -8.95 -4.75
N ALA A 47 -17.08 -9.17 -3.54
CA ALA A 47 -17.87 -8.20 -2.81
C ALA A 47 -17.09 -6.90 -2.54
N CYS A 48 -15.77 -6.97 -2.34
CA CYS A 48 -14.89 -5.81 -2.21
C CYS A 48 -14.49 -5.16 -3.56
N GLY A 49 -15.02 -5.65 -4.69
CA GLY A 49 -14.69 -5.17 -6.02
C GLY A 49 -13.38 -5.73 -6.60
N LYS A 50 -12.86 -6.84 -6.06
CA LYS A 50 -11.69 -7.54 -6.60
C LYS A 50 -12.11 -8.77 -7.39
N MET A 51 -11.78 -8.81 -8.68
CA MET A 51 -11.94 -10.02 -9.50
C MET A 51 -10.79 -10.99 -9.21
N LEU A 52 -10.94 -11.78 -8.14
CA LEU A 52 -9.95 -12.75 -7.70
C LEU A 52 -10.62 -14.11 -7.49
N GLU A 53 -10.08 -15.15 -8.11
CA GLU A 53 -10.37 -16.54 -7.79
C GLU A 53 -9.35 -17.04 -6.76
N VAL A 54 -9.82 -17.35 -5.56
CA VAL A 54 -8.99 -17.87 -4.48
C VAL A 54 -9.04 -19.39 -4.49
N ARG A 55 -7.88 -20.04 -4.49
CA ARG A 55 -7.77 -21.51 -4.44
C ARG A 55 -7.09 -21.93 -3.15
N GLY A 56 -7.63 -22.94 -2.46
CA GLY A 56 -7.13 -23.38 -1.15
C GLY A 56 -7.50 -22.46 0.01
N ASP A 57 -6.61 -22.37 0.99
CA ASP A 57 -6.87 -21.64 2.23
C ASP A 57 -6.66 -20.13 2.07
N ALA A 58 -7.43 -19.36 2.83
CA ALA A 58 -7.30 -17.91 2.89
C ALA A 58 -7.58 -17.39 4.29
N PHE A 59 -6.85 -16.35 4.67
CA PHE A 59 -6.96 -15.70 5.97
C PHE A 59 -7.29 -14.22 5.77
N ILE A 60 -8.17 -13.68 6.61
CA ILE A 60 -8.50 -12.25 6.59
C ILE A 60 -8.03 -11.64 7.91
N ALA A 61 -7.38 -10.49 7.84
CA ALA A 61 -7.00 -9.73 9.03
C ALA A 61 -7.39 -8.26 8.89
N ARG A 62 -7.90 -7.69 9.98
CA ARG A 62 -8.06 -6.25 10.17
C ARG A 62 -6.87 -5.71 10.94
N LEU A 63 -6.30 -4.61 10.47
CA LEU A 63 -5.14 -3.99 11.08
C LEU A 63 -5.28 -2.47 11.07
N PHE A 64 -4.69 -1.83 12.08
CA PHE A 64 -4.38 -0.41 12.09
C PHE A 64 -2.89 -0.24 11.79
N ASP A 65 -2.57 0.60 10.82
CA ASP A 65 -1.18 0.90 10.45
C ASP A 65 -1.06 2.33 9.91
N ASN A 66 -0.46 3.21 10.70
CA ASN A 66 -0.23 4.62 10.38
C ASN A 66 1.25 4.98 10.25
N ASP A 67 2.10 4.02 9.87
CA ASP A 67 3.57 4.09 9.82
C ASP A 67 4.27 4.20 11.20
N ASP A 68 3.62 4.79 12.21
CA ASP A 68 4.16 4.94 13.57
C ASP A 68 3.73 3.80 14.51
N ALA A 69 2.56 3.20 14.28
CA ALA A 69 1.98 2.14 15.09
C ALA A 69 1.27 1.10 14.22
N PHE A 70 1.52 -0.18 14.54
CA PHE A 70 0.92 -1.34 13.87
C PHE A 70 0.18 -2.21 14.90
N VAL A 71 -1.14 -2.33 14.76
CA VAL A 71 -1.98 -3.09 15.71
C VAL A 71 -2.96 -3.97 14.94
N ARG A 72 -3.02 -5.26 15.31
CA ARG A 72 -4.07 -6.16 14.82
C ARG A 72 -5.35 -5.87 15.59
N LEU A 73 -6.44 -5.66 14.87
CA LEU A 73 -7.75 -5.44 15.46
C LEU A 73 -8.54 -6.74 15.40
N ASP A 74 -9.48 -6.90 16.33
CA ASP A 74 -10.43 -8.01 16.27
C ASP A 74 -11.15 -8.01 14.93
N PHE A 75 -11.50 -9.18 14.41
CA PHE A 75 -12.33 -9.29 13.21
C PHE A 75 -13.27 -10.47 13.40
N THR A 76 -14.55 -10.18 13.57
CA THR A 76 -15.55 -11.18 13.95
C THR A 76 -16.32 -11.66 12.73
N LEU A 77 -16.82 -12.89 12.77
CA LEU A 77 -17.58 -13.45 11.65
C LEU A 77 -18.83 -12.63 11.31
N SER A 78 -19.45 -12.01 12.32
CA SER A 78 -20.62 -11.11 12.15
C SER A 78 -20.33 -9.87 11.31
N GLU A 79 -19.07 -9.46 11.19
CA GLU A 79 -18.69 -8.32 10.36
C GLU A 79 -18.58 -8.69 8.87
N ILE A 80 -18.57 -9.98 8.52
CA ILE A 80 -18.54 -10.47 7.12
C ILE A 80 -19.97 -10.50 6.56
N ASN A 81 -20.49 -9.33 6.24
CA ASN A 81 -21.79 -9.14 5.59
C ASN A 81 -21.64 -8.23 4.37
N ALA A 82 -22.28 -8.58 3.25
CA ALA A 82 -22.28 -7.80 2.02
C ALA A 82 -22.67 -6.33 2.22
N ASP A 83 -23.55 -6.05 3.19
CA ASP A 83 -24.02 -4.69 3.51
C ASP A 83 -23.13 -3.94 4.52
N ALA A 84 -22.08 -4.58 5.04
CA ALA A 84 -21.18 -3.98 6.01
C ALA A 84 -20.50 -2.75 5.42
N GLU A 85 -20.38 -1.69 6.23
CA GLU A 85 -19.85 -0.40 5.78
C GLU A 85 -18.42 -0.53 5.23
N TRP A 86 -17.61 -1.42 5.80
CA TRP A 86 -16.26 -1.66 5.33
C TRP A 86 -16.22 -2.26 3.91
N ILE A 87 -17.18 -3.10 3.51
CA ILE A 87 -17.26 -3.64 2.15
C ILE A 87 -17.61 -2.53 1.16
N LYS A 88 -18.53 -1.62 1.52
CA LYS A 88 -18.86 -0.45 0.68
C LYS A 88 -17.65 0.47 0.50
N ILE A 89 -16.85 0.66 1.56
CA ILE A 89 -15.58 1.38 1.48
C ILE A 89 -14.60 0.66 0.54
N ALA A 90 -14.46 -0.66 0.67
CA ALA A 90 -13.60 -1.49 -0.19
C ALA A 90 -14.00 -1.37 -1.68
N GLN A 91 -15.29 -1.44 -1.98
CA GLN A 91 -15.82 -1.25 -3.34
C GLN A 91 -15.45 0.11 -3.92
N ARG A 92 -15.66 1.19 -3.15
CA ARG A 92 -15.31 2.56 -3.57
C ARG A 92 -13.81 2.68 -3.87
N GLN A 93 -12.97 2.03 -3.07
CA GLN A 93 -11.52 2.00 -3.30
C GLN A 93 -11.14 1.17 -4.53
N SER A 94 -11.87 0.08 -4.82
CA SER A 94 -11.62 -0.76 -6.00
C SER A 94 -12.05 -0.09 -7.31
N SER A 95 -13.15 0.67 -7.33
CA SER A 95 -13.62 1.39 -8.53
C SER A 95 -12.71 2.54 -8.97
N GLY A 96 -11.90 3.09 -8.05
CA GLY A 96 -10.90 4.12 -8.36
C GLY A 96 -9.55 3.57 -8.83
N ASN A 97 -9.40 2.25 -8.95
CA ASN A 97 -8.08 1.62 -8.94
C ASN A 97 -7.90 0.53 -10.02
N SER A 98 -8.12 0.91 -11.29
CA SER A 98 -7.34 0.31 -12.39
C SER A 98 -5.87 0.68 -12.17
N GLN A 99 -5.02 -0.33 -12.01
CA GLN A 99 -3.60 -0.25 -11.58
C GLN A 99 -3.37 0.14 -10.11
N SER A 100 -2.94 -0.84 -9.29
CA SER A 100 -1.59 -0.87 -8.67
C SER A 100 -1.53 -1.89 -7.54
N ALA A 101 -1.40 -3.18 -7.90
CA ALA A 101 -0.60 -4.09 -7.10
C ALA A 101 0.85 -3.88 -7.54
N SER A 102 1.53 -2.94 -6.89
CA SER A 102 2.98 -2.75 -6.94
C SER A 102 3.36 -1.83 -5.80
N SER A 103 3.98 -2.42 -4.77
CA SER A 103 5.05 -1.84 -3.97
C SER A 103 5.07 -0.32 -3.84
N ALA A 104 4.84 0.16 -2.61
CA ALA A 104 5.49 1.33 -2.01
C ALA A 104 6.22 2.26 -3.01
N ALA A 105 5.46 2.96 -3.83
CA ALA A 105 5.94 4.12 -4.55
C ALA A 105 5.40 5.32 -3.78
N ALA A 106 6.07 5.61 -2.66
CA ALA A 106 6.27 6.99 -2.25
C ALA A 106 6.40 7.81 -3.53
N SER A 107 5.58 8.85 -3.70
CA SER A 107 5.76 9.84 -4.75
C SER A 107 7.23 10.22 -4.75
N GLY A 108 7.98 9.64 -5.67
CA GLY A 108 9.43 9.68 -5.63
C GLY A 108 9.80 11.09 -5.97
N ARG A 109 9.97 11.93 -4.94
CA ARG A 109 10.28 13.34 -5.11
C ARG A 109 11.54 13.39 -5.95
N GLN A 110 11.41 13.95 -7.16
CA GLN A 110 12.49 13.96 -8.12
C GLN A 110 13.68 14.69 -7.51
N CYS A 111 14.88 14.32 -7.93
CA CYS A 111 16.07 15.07 -7.58
C CYS A 111 15.87 16.55 -7.98
N ALA A 112 16.02 17.47 -7.04
CA ALA A 112 15.88 18.90 -7.29
C ALA A 112 17.03 19.49 -8.13
N SER A 113 18.03 18.68 -8.50
CA SER A 113 19.10 19.14 -9.38
C SER A 113 18.58 19.25 -10.82
N PRO A 114 18.72 20.42 -11.48
CA PRO A 114 18.12 20.66 -12.81
C PRO A 114 18.59 19.70 -13.91
N SER A 115 19.77 19.11 -13.74
CA SER A 115 20.37 18.16 -14.70
C SER A 115 20.17 16.69 -14.28
N CYS A 116 19.27 16.40 -13.35
CA CYS A 116 19.08 15.05 -12.81
C CYS A 116 17.60 14.67 -12.74
N SER A 117 17.23 13.64 -13.49
CA SER A 117 15.87 13.06 -13.45
C SER A 117 15.75 11.83 -12.54
N SER A 118 16.79 11.56 -11.74
CA SER A 118 16.78 10.42 -10.80
C SER A 118 15.86 10.68 -9.60
N LYS A 119 15.43 9.61 -8.93
CA LYS A 119 14.63 9.70 -7.70
C LYS A 119 15.45 10.33 -6.56
N GLY A 120 14.86 11.29 -5.84
CA GLY A 120 15.47 11.92 -4.68
C GLY A 120 15.29 11.05 -3.44
N VAL A 121 16.37 10.37 -3.03
CA VAL A 121 16.38 9.46 -1.86
C VAL A 121 16.88 10.14 -0.58
N HIS A 122 17.55 11.28 -0.70
CA HIS A 122 18.07 12.07 0.41
C HIS A 122 17.40 13.44 0.45
N ARG A 123 17.20 14.00 1.64
CA ARG A 123 16.67 15.37 1.81
C ARG A 123 17.74 16.32 2.34
N CYS A 124 17.60 17.61 2.04
CA CYS A 124 18.47 18.63 2.63
C CYS A 124 18.38 18.56 4.18
N SER A 125 19.52 18.37 4.85
CA SER A 125 19.55 18.25 6.32
C SER A 125 19.12 19.52 7.06
N ARG A 126 19.22 20.70 6.40
CA ARG A 126 18.88 21.99 7.00
C ARG A 126 17.38 22.29 6.95
N CYS A 127 16.75 22.18 5.77
CA CYS A 127 15.34 22.55 5.59
C CYS A 127 14.39 21.35 5.49
N GLN A 128 14.91 20.16 5.19
CA GLN A 128 14.14 18.95 4.90
C GLN A 128 13.10 19.10 3.76
N ALA A 129 13.14 20.18 2.99
CA ALA A 129 12.15 20.50 1.94
C ALA A 129 12.54 19.95 0.56
N GLU A 130 13.81 20.04 0.17
CA GLU A 130 14.32 19.58 -1.13
C GLU A 130 14.95 18.20 -1.08
N TYR A 131 14.81 17.44 -2.18
CA TYR A 131 15.23 16.04 -2.32
C TYR A 131 16.31 15.88 -3.38
N TYR A 132 17.25 14.96 -3.14
CA TYR A 132 18.41 14.73 -3.98
C TYR A 132 18.71 13.24 -4.09
N CYS A 133 19.15 12.78 -5.26
CA CYS A 133 19.62 11.41 -5.42
C CYS A 133 21.00 11.17 -4.76
N SER A 134 21.78 12.24 -4.57
CA SER A 134 23.14 12.16 -4.02
C SER A 134 23.60 13.51 -3.45
N GLN A 135 24.65 13.47 -2.62
CA GLN A 135 25.33 14.67 -2.11
C GLN A 135 25.88 15.57 -3.24
N VAL A 136 26.24 14.97 -4.38
CA VAL A 136 26.73 15.69 -5.57
C VAL A 136 25.63 16.56 -6.15
N CYS A 137 24.43 16.01 -6.33
CA CYS A 137 23.27 16.76 -6.80
C CYS A 137 22.86 17.87 -5.83
N GLN A 138 22.94 17.63 -4.52
CA GLN A 138 22.72 18.67 -3.51
C GLN A 138 23.73 19.81 -3.64
N LYS A 139 25.03 19.51 -3.76
CA LYS A 139 26.09 20.52 -3.91
C LYS A 139 25.96 21.30 -5.22
N SER A 140 25.59 20.63 -6.31
CA SER A 140 25.34 21.26 -7.61
C SER A 140 24.16 22.25 -7.54
N HIS A 141 23.05 21.83 -6.95
CA HIS A 141 21.87 22.69 -6.77
C HIS A 141 22.04 23.78 -5.68
N TRP A 142 23.04 23.66 -4.80
CA TRP A 142 23.22 24.53 -3.63
C TRP A 142 23.25 26.03 -3.96
N ARG A 143 23.82 26.42 -5.12
CA ARG A 143 23.87 27.83 -5.53
C ARG A 143 22.50 28.50 -5.61
N VAL A 144 21.47 27.74 -6.02
CA VAL A 144 20.08 28.20 -6.12
C VAL A 144 19.33 27.88 -4.84
N HIS A 145 19.42 26.64 -4.35
CA HIS A 145 18.70 26.19 -3.16
C HIS A 145 18.98 27.06 -1.92
N LYS A 146 20.22 27.54 -1.72
CA LYS A 146 20.58 28.35 -0.56
C LYS A 146 19.75 29.64 -0.41
N LEU A 147 19.20 30.16 -1.50
CA LEU A 147 18.38 31.37 -1.50
C LEU A 147 17.00 31.13 -0.86
N THR A 148 16.52 29.88 -0.89
CA THR A 148 15.22 29.48 -0.34
C THR A 148 15.33 28.48 0.82
N CYS A 149 16.55 28.14 1.24
CA CYS A 149 16.80 27.13 2.28
C CYS A 149 16.60 27.71 3.70
N VAL A 150 15.40 27.51 4.27
CA VAL A 150 15.07 27.90 5.64
C VAL A 150 15.31 26.73 6.60
N LYS A 151 15.98 26.98 7.73
CA LYS A 151 16.21 25.93 8.74
C LYS A 151 14.86 25.53 9.35
N LYS A 152 14.60 24.22 9.42
CA LYS A 152 13.43 23.66 10.09
C LYS A 152 13.62 23.63 11.61
#